data_AF-W7LIV3-F1
#
_entry.id   AF-W7LIV3-F1
#
_cell.length_a   1.000
_cell.length_b   1.000
_cell.length_c   1.000
_cell.angle_alpha   90.00
_cell.angle_beta   90.00
_cell.angle_gamma   90.00
#
_symmetry.space_group_name_H-M   'P 1'
#
loop_
_entity.id
_entity.type
_entity.pdbx_description
1 polymer ?
#
loop_
_entity_poly.entity_id
_entity_poly.type
_entity_poly.pdbx_seq_one_letter_code
_entity_poly.pdbx_strand_id
1 'polypeptide(L)'
;MVYVNWFVGRLKKTFNTVVSQDEVSYEAYDFYHEDLDDLLVPAKHLKKLPNPLLLETLSCVDGEGFEWIAGFVLEEETRRILYEVWIKNGEAIAYELYI
;
A
#
# COMPACT_ATOMS: atom_id res chain seq x y z
N MET A 1 -11.31 -5.89 7.84
CA MET A 1 -10.50 -6.92 8.53
C MET A 1 -9.83 -7.95 7.61
N VAL A 2 -10.30 -8.22 6.38
CA VAL A 2 -9.65 -9.18 5.44
C VAL A 2 -8.23 -8.73 5.06
N TYR A 3 -8.02 -7.44 4.82
CA TYR A 3 -6.74 -6.90 4.39
C TYR A 3 -5.64 -6.96 5.47
N VAL A 4 -6.00 -6.88 6.75
CA VAL A 4 -5.03 -6.97 7.87
C VAL A 4 -4.39 -8.37 7.92
N ASN A 5 -5.19 -9.43 7.80
CA ASN A 5 -4.66 -10.81 7.74
C ASN A 5 -3.74 -11.02 6.53
N TRP A 6 -4.14 -10.47 5.38
CA TRP A 6 -3.31 -10.51 4.16
C TRP A 6 -1.98 -9.77 4.37
N PHE A 7 -2.01 -8.59 4.99
CA PHE A 7 -0.85 -7.73 5.20
C PHE A 7 0.18 -8.37 6.13
N VAL A 8 -0.25 -8.80 7.32
CA VAL A 8 0.62 -9.51 8.27
C VAL A 8 1.16 -10.81 7.65
N GLY A 9 0.33 -11.53 6.89
CA GLY A 9 0.75 -12.72 6.16
C GLY A 9 1.81 -12.43 5.09
N ARG A 10 1.67 -11.34 4.34
CA ARG A 10 2.63 -10.91 3.31
C ARG A 10 3.92 -10.41 3.90
N LEU A 11 3.89 -9.63 4.98
CA LEU A 11 5.06 -9.21 5.74
C LEU A 11 5.90 -10.41 6.17
N LYS A 12 5.25 -11.39 6.78
CA LYS A 12 5.93 -12.61 7.23
C LYS A 12 6.50 -13.43 6.09
N LYS A 13 5.77 -13.61 4.99
CA LYS A 13 6.21 -14.46 3.87
C LYS A 13 7.27 -13.81 2.98
N THR A 14 7.18 -12.49 2.80
CA THR A 14 7.99 -11.76 1.80
C THR A 14 9.19 -11.11 2.45
N PHE A 15 9.01 -10.53 3.64
CA PHE A 15 10.04 -9.74 4.33
C PHE A 15 10.52 -10.40 5.64
N ASN A 16 9.96 -11.56 6.00
CA ASN A 16 10.26 -12.28 7.24
C ASN A 16 9.99 -11.44 8.52
N THR A 17 9.09 -10.47 8.44
CA THR A 17 8.71 -9.58 9.54
C THR A 17 7.44 -10.08 10.20
N VAL A 18 7.44 -10.19 11.53
CA VAL A 18 6.27 -10.59 12.32
C VAL A 18 5.74 -9.37 13.08
N VAL A 19 4.48 -9.03 12.85
CA VAL A 19 3.79 -7.90 13.49
C VAL A 19 2.44 -8.36 14.04
N SER A 20 1.95 -7.69 15.09
CA SER A 20 0.61 -7.96 15.61
C SER A 20 -0.46 -7.37 14.70
N GLN A 21 -1.58 -8.06 14.55
CA GLN A 21 -2.72 -7.51 13.79
C GLN A 21 -3.33 -6.29 14.48
N ASP A 22 -3.25 -6.24 15.81
CA ASP A 22 -3.80 -5.15 16.62
C ASP A 22 -3.00 -3.84 16.46
N GLU A 23 -1.79 -3.92 15.91
CA GLU A 23 -0.90 -2.78 15.65
C GLU A 23 -1.00 -2.29 14.20
N VAL A 24 -1.84 -2.93 13.38
CA VAL A 24 -2.04 -2.53 11.99
C VAL A 24 -3.13 -1.47 11.91
N SER A 25 -2.74 -0.29 11.44
CA SER A 25 -3.65 0.79 11.08
C SER A 25 -4.10 0.65 9.63
N TYR A 26 -5.31 1.12 9.34
CA TYR A 26 -5.87 1.15 7.99
C TYR A 26 -6.39 2.55 7.68
N GLU A 27 -6.05 3.06 6.51
CA GLU A 27 -6.54 4.35 6.01
C GLU A 27 -6.97 4.20 4.55
N ALA A 28 -7.88 5.05 4.12
CA ALA A 28 -8.35 5.11 2.75
C ALA A 28 -8.58 6.56 2.36
N TYR A 29 -8.04 6.97 1.21
CA TYR A 29 -8.11 8.35 0.75
C TYR A 29 -8.19 8.42 -0.78
N ASP A 30 -9.00 9.34 -1.28
CA ASP A 30 -9.11 9.64 -2.70
C ASP A 30 -8.05 10.67 -3.09
N PHE A 31 -7.18 10.32 -4.03
CA PHE A 31 -6.14 11.19 -4.53
C PHE A 31 -6.40 11.56 -5.99
N TYR A 32 -6.26 12.85 -6.29
CA TYR A 32 -6.01 13.27 -7.66
C TYR A 32 -4.54 13.06 -8.01
N HIS A 33 -4.25 12.88 -9.29
CA HIS A 33 -2.86 12.68 -9.75
C HIS A 33 -1.94 13.85 -9.39
N GLU A 34 -2.47 15.06 -9.25
CA GLU A 34 -1.69 16.26 -8.89
C GLU A 34 -1.27 16.30 -7.41
N ASP A 35 -1.99 15.59 -6.55
CA ASP A 35 -1.76 15.57 -5.09
C ASP A 35 -0.88 14.39 -4.65
N LEU A 36 -0.62 13.44 -5.56
CA LEU A 36 0.06 12.21 -5.23
C LEU A 36 1.59 12.35 -5.35
N ASP A 37 2.31 11.97 -4.30
CA ASP A 37 3.77 11.94 -4.31
C ASP A 37 4.30 10.79 -5.21
N ASP A 38 5.36 11.06 -5.98
CA ASP A 38 6.06 10.09 -6.81
C ASP A 38 6.62 8.90 -6.00
N LEU A 39 6.81 9.07 -4.69
CA LEU A 39 7.19 8.00 -3.75
C LEU A 39 6.11 6.92 -3.62
N LEU A 40 4.83 7.30 -3.71
CA LEU A 40 3.71 6.37 -3.60
C LEU A 40 3.49 5.66 -4.93
N VAL A 41 3.39 6.43 -6.01
CA VAL A 41 3.23 5.90 -7.36
C VAL A 41 4.09 6.74 -8.31
N PRO A 42 5.14 6.15 -8.93
CA PRO A 42 5.94 6.88 -9.89
C PRO A 42 5.07 7.44 -11.03
N ALA A 43 5.31 8.67 -11.48
CA ALA A 43 4.55 9.33 -12.56
C ALA A 43 4.32 8.46 -13.82
N LYS A 44 5.28 7.58 -14.17
CA LYS A 44 5.15 6.63 -15.30
C LYS A 44 4.02 5.59 -15.11
N HIS A 45 3.73 5.20 -13.87
CA HIS A 45 2.66 4.28 -13.53
C HIS A 45 1.36 5.04 -13.28
N LEU A 46 1.44 6.20 -12.62
CA LEU A 46 0.29 7.03 -12.28
C LEU A 46 -0.56 7.37 -13.52
N LYS A 47 0.07 7.67 -14.65
CA LYS A 47 -0.61 7.92 -15.94
C LYS A 47 -1.51 6.79 -16.45
N LYS A 48 -1.33 5.57 -15.93
CA LYS A 48 -2.12 4.40 -16.31
C LYS A 48 -3.21 4.06 -15.29
N LEU A 49 -3.25 4.76 -14.16
CA LEU A 49 -4.23 4.59 -13.10
C LEU A 49 -5.39 5.59 -13.28
N PRO A 50 -6.57 5.31 -12.70
CA PRO A 50 -7.70 6.23 -12.73
C PRO A 50 -7.37 7.56 -12.05
N ASN A 51 -8.10 8.62 -12.40
CA ASN A 51 -8.00 9.94 -11.77
C ASN A 51 -9.41 10.51 -11.54
N PRO A 52 -9.86 10.68 -10.28
CA PRO A 52 -9.16 10.36 -9.03
C PRO A 52 -8.96 8.85 -8.85
N LEU A 53 -8.07 8.48 -7.93
CA LEU A 53 -7.86 7.09 -7.51
C LEU A 53 -8.12 6.94 -6.02
N LEU A 54 -8.67 5.80 -5.62
CA LEU A 54 -8.77 5.40 -4.22
C LEU A 54 -7.48 4.69 -3.81
N LEU A 55 -6.73 5.28 -2.89
CA LEU A 55 -5.57 4.67 -2.25
C LEU A 55 -5.96 4.17 -0.85
N GLU A 56 -5.87 2.86 -0.65
CA GLU A 56 -5.98 2.24 0.68
C GLU A 56 -4.59 1.92 1.21
N THR A 57 -4.32 2.25 2.45
CA THR A 57 -3.04 1.96 3.11
C THR A 57 -3.24 1.11 4.35
N LEU A 58 -2.29 0.21 4.58
CA LEU A 58 -2.12 -0.53 5.82
C LEU A 58 -0.74 -0.20 6.36
N SER A 59 -0.64 0.19 7.62
CA SER A 59 0.63 0.56 8.24
C SER A 59 0.83 -0.07 9.60
N CYS A 60 2.08 -0.35 9.96
CA CYS A 60 2.48 -0.78 11.29
C CYS A 60 3.93 -0.42 11.57
N VAL A 61 4.33 -0.48 12.84
CA VAL A 61 5.73 -0.41 13.25
C VAL A 61 6.13 -1.78 13.78
N ASP A 62 7.25 -2.33 13.30
CA ASP A 62 7.74 -3.64 13.76
C ASP A 62 8.51 -3.55 15.09
N GLY A 63 8.90 -4.71 15.63
CA GLY A 63 9.64 -4.78 16.90
C GLY A 63 11.04 -4.16 16.87
N GLU A 64 11.59 -3.85 15.69
CA GLU A 64 12.86 -3.14 15.52
C GLU A 64 12.66 -1.62 15.35
N GLY A 65 11.41 -1.16 15.33
CA GLY A 65 11.04 0.24 15.14
C GLY A 65 10.97 0.69 13.68
N PHE A 66 10.98 -0.24 12.73
CA PHE A 66 10.77 0.10 11.32
C PHE A 66 9.29 0.27 11.01
N GLU A 67 8.96 1.36 10.34
CA GLU A 67 7.63 1.57 9.78
C GLU A 67 7.49 0.79 8.48
N TRP A 68 6.36 0.10 8.35
CA TRP A 68 5.95 -0.62 7.16
C TRP A 68 4.61 -0.10 6.69
N ILE A 69 4.50 0.21 5.41
CA ILE A 69 3.26 0.63 4.77
C ILE A 69 3.06 -0.20 3.51
N ALA A 70 1.85 -0.72 3.31
CA ALA A 70 1.40 -1.22 2.02
C ALA A 70 0.28 -0.33 1.50
N GLY A 71 0.45 0.19 0.29
CA GLY A 71 -0.55 0.99 -0.42
C GLY A 71 -1.18 0.22 -1.59
N PHE A 72 -2.50 0.34 -1.76
CA PHE A 72 -3.26 -0.29 -2.84
C PHE A 72 -4.06 0.76 -3.57
N VAL A 73 -3.90 0.79 -4.90
CA VAL A 73 -4.85 1.50 -5.75
C VAL A 73 -5.91 0.52 -6.21
N LEU A 74 -7.16 0.85 -5.94
CA LEU A 74 -8.30 0.01 -6.29
C LEU A 74 -9.12 0.61 -7.42
N GLU A 75 -9.66 -0.26 -8.27
CA GLU A 75 -10.73 0.12 -9.19
C GLU A 75 -12.03 0.33 -8.40
N GLU A 76 -12.69 1.46 -8.59
CA GLU A 76 -13.85 1.89 -7.79
C GLU A 76 -15.01 0.87 -7.85
N GLU A 77 -15.36 0.39 -9.05
CA GLU A 77 -16.52 -0.47 -9.24
C GLU A 77 -16.27 -1.92 -8.80
N THR A 78 -15.12 -2.50 -9.19
CA THR A 78 -14.86 -3.93 -8.97
C THR A 78 -14.03 -4.22 -7.73
N ARG A 79 -13.44 -3.18 -7.11
CA ARG A 79 -12.47 -3.30 -6.00
C ARG A 79 -11.24 -4.11 -6.37
N ARG A 80 -10.94 -4.27 -7.66
CA ARG A 80 -9.73 -4.95 -8.14
C ARG A 80 -8.51 -4.09 -7.84
N ILE A 81 -7.44 -4.72 -7.38
CA ILE A 81 -6.14 -4.06 -7.19
C ILE A 81 -5.55 -3.74 -8.56
N LEU A 82 -5.27 -2.45 -8.80
CA LEU A 82 -4.61 -1.95 -10.00
C LEU A 82 -3.12 -1.72 -9.76
N TYR A 83 -2.75 -1.36 -8.52
CA TYR A 83 -1.37 -1.12 -8.12
C TYR A 83 -1.17 -1.46 -6.64
N GLU A 84 0.01 -1.99 -6.32
CA GLU A 84 0.48 -2.29 -4.97
C GLU A 84 1.86 -1.65 -4.79
N VAL A 85 2.10 -1.02 -3.64
CA VAL A 85 3.43 -0.54 -3.23
C VAL A 85 3.71 -0.92 -1.79
N TRP A 86 4.97 -1.28 -1.51
CA TRP A 86 5.50 -1.51 -0.18
C TRP A 86 6.54 -0.46 0.14
N ILE A 87 6.40 0.15 1.30
CA ILE A 87 7.26 1.22 1.79
C ILE A 87 7.79 0.80 3.15
N LYS A 88 9.10 0.98 3.36
CA LYS A 88 9.77 0.77 4.63
C LYS A 88 10.49 2.07 5.02
N ASN A 89 10.15 2.64 6.18
CA ASN A 89 10.71 3.93 6.65
C ASN A 89 10.67 5.05 5.58
N GLY A 90 9.53 5.21 4.90
CA GLY A 90 9.35 6.21 3.85
C GLY A 90 10.02 5.90 2.50
N GLU A 91 10.75 4.79 2.38
CA GLU A 91 11.35 4.35 1.11
C GLU A 91 10.55 3.22 0.46
N ALA A 92 10.15 3.38 -0.81
CA ALA A 92 9.49 2.33 -1.56
C ALA A 92 10.46 1.19 -1.88
N ILE A 93 10.17 -0.02 -1.39
CA ILE A 93 11.03 -1.21 -1.51
C ILE A 93 10.51 -2.24 -2.52
N ALA A 94 9.22 -2.20 -2.85
CA ALA A 94 8.62 -3.06 -3.87
C ALA A 94 7.34 -2.43 -4.42
N TYR A 95 6.99 -2.75 -5.66
CA TYR A 95 5.71 -2.41 -6.26
C TYR A 95 5.28 -3.47 -7.27
N GLU A 96 3.98 -3.52 -7.57
CA GLU A 96 3.42 -4.34 -8.63
C GLU A 96 2.27 -3.59 -9.32
N LEU A 97 2.16 -3.74 -10.64
CA LEU A 97 1.17 -3.05 -11.46
C LEU A 97 0.34 -4.08 -12.23
N TYR A 98 -0.98 -4.06 -12.05
CA TYR A 98 -1.89 -5.15 -12.43
C TYR A 98 -2.85 -4.82 -13.59
N ILE A 99 -2.53 -3.78 -14.37
CA ILE A 99 -3.29 -3.27 -15.52
C ILE A 99 -2.84 -3.89 -16.84
#